data_AF-A0A9D4N3Z5-F1
#
_entry.id   AF-A0A9D4N3Z5-F1
#
_cell.length_a   1.000
_cell.length_b   1.000
_cell.length_c   1.000
_cell.angle_alpha   90.00
_cell.angle_beta   90.00
_cell.angle_gamma   90.00
#
_symmetry.space_group_name_H-M   'P 1'
#
loop_
_entity.id
_entity.type
_entity.pdbx_description
1 polymer ?
#
loop_
_entity_poly.entity_id
_entity_poly.type
_entity_poly.pdbx_seq_one_letter_code
_entity_poly.pdbx_strand_id
1 'polypeptide(L)' 'MVDSGLLQIDDPVHLECLRFCFIPLIHHALNYFTHLWNSHRIRQQRHMEAPNGIPTEMYYLPEAYGT' A
#
# COMPACT_ATOMS: atom_id res chain seq x y z
N MET A 1 -11.51 12.69 19.02
CA MET A 1 -12.20 13.55 18.04
C MET A 1 -13.70 13.35 18.13
N VAL A 2 -14.20 12.12 18.00
CA VAL A 2 -15.63 11.81 18.19
C VAL A 2 -16.02 11.92 19.68
N ASP A 3 -15.29 11.22 20.56
CA ASP A 3 -15.56 11.23 22.01
C ASP A 3 -15.35 12.60 22.67
N SER A 4 -14.64 13.51 21.99
CA SER A 4 -14.40 14.89 22.41
C SER A 4 -15.42 15.87 21.83
N GLY A 5 -16.42 15.40 21.06
CA GLY A 5 -17.45 16.22 20.41
C GLY A 5 -16.97 17.08 19.22
N LEU A 6 -15.71 16.92 18.80
CA LEU A 6 -15.08 17.73 17.73
C LEU A 6 -15.38 17.20 16.32
N LEU A 7 -15.83 15.96 16.20
CA LEU A 7 -16.09 15.29 14.94
C LEU A 7 -17.46 14.61 15.00
N GLN A 8 -18.38 15.05 14.14
CA GLN A 8 -19.63 14.36 13.85
C GLN A 8 -19.41 13.49 12.61
N ILE A 9 -19.64 12.18 12.71
CA ILE A 9 -19.37 11.21 11.62
C ILE A 9 -20.53 11.18 10.61
N ASP A 10 -21.71 11.58 11.04
CA ASP A 10 -22.92 11.74 10.24
C ASP A 10 -22.98 13.07 9.48
N ASP A 11 -22.17 14.07 9.87
CA ASP A 11 -22.07 15.32 9.12
C ASP A 11 -21.21 15.13 7.86
N PRO A 12 -21.79 15.32 6.65
CA PRO A 12 -21.05 15.20 5.40
C PRO A 12 -19.89 16.20 5.31
N VAL A 13 -19.99 17.40 5.87
CA VAL A 13 -18.91 18.40 5.80
C VAL A 13 -17.69 17.92 6.56
N HIS A 14 -17.90 17.40 7.77
CA HIS A 14 -16.84 16.87 8.61
C HIS A 14 -16.17 15.66 7.94
N LEU A 15 -16.94 14.75 7.33
CA LEU A 15 -16.40 13.64 6.57
C LEU A 15 -15.55 14.10 5.38
N GLU A 16 -16.03 15.06 4.59
CA GLU A 16 -15.27 15.57 3.44
C GLU A 16 -13.99 16.30 3.87
N CYS A 17 -14.00 17.03 4.99
CA CYS A 17 -12.78 17.61 5.55
C CYS A 17 -11.76 16.53 5.94
N LEU A 18 -12.20 15.44 6.57
CA LEU A 18 -11.32 14.30 6.87
C LEU A 18 -10.77 13.67 5.59
N ARG A 19 -11.63 13.42 4.60
CA ARG A 19 -11.21 12.87 3.31
C ARG A 19 -10.16 13.76 2.66
N PHE A 20 -10.42 15.06 2.55
CA PHE A 20 -9.50 16.03 1.97
C PHE A 20 -8.13 16.03 2.66
N CYS A 21 -8.11 15.99 4.00
CA CYS A 21 -6.87 15.99 4.77
C CYS A 21 -6.11 14.66 4.70
N PHE A 22 -6.81 13.52 4.81
CA PHE A 22 -6.17 12.23 5.06
C PHE A 22 -6.06 11.33 3.82
N ILE A 23 -6.93 11.46 2.81
CA ILE A 23 -6.81 10.67 1.57
C ILE A 23 -5.45 10.89 0.90
N PRO A 24 -4.95 12.12 0.70
CA PRO A 24 -3.63 12.34 0.10
C PRO A 24 -2.50 11.69 0.90
N LEU A 25 -2.58 11.74 2.24
CA LEU A 25 -1.60 11.12 3.13
C LEU A 25 -1.60 9.59 3.01
N ILE A 26 -2.79 8.98 3.01
CA ILE A 26 -2.96 7.54 2.82
C ILE A 26 -2.42 7.13 1.45
N HIS A 27 -2.78 7.85 0.38
CA HIS A 27 -2.24 7.60 -0.96
C HIS A 27 -0.72 7.67 -0.99
N HIS A 28 -0.12 8.68 -0.35
CA HIS A 28 1.33 8.79 -0.27
C HIS A 28 1.96 7.58 0.43
N ALA A 29 1.41 7.17 1.59
CA ALA A 29 1.89 6.02 2.34
C ALA A 29 1.77 4.71 1.55
N LEU A 30 0.64 4.52 0.85
CA LEU A 30 0.43 3.35 -0.01
C LEU A 30 1.41 3.32 -1.18
N ASN A 31 1.58 4.45 -1.88
CA ASN A 31 2.54 4.55 -2.99
C ASN A 31 3.98 4.27 -2.52
N TYR A 32 4.36 4.82 -1.37
CA TYR A 32 5.67 4.55 -0.76
C TYR A 32 5.85 3.07 -0.44
N PHE A 33 4.84 2.44 0.19
CA PHE A 33 4.88 1.02 0.51
C PHE A 33 5.01 0.17 -0.76
N THR A 34 4.22 0.44 -1.79
CA THR A 34 4.30 -0.27 -3.07
C THR A 34 5.68 -0.12 -3.69
N HIS A 35 6.26 1.09 -3.68
CA HIS A 35 7.60 1.31 -4.21
C HIS A 35 8.65 0.52 -3.42
N LEU A 36 8.60 0.57 -2.08
CA LEU A 36 9.53 -0.15 -1.22
C LEU A 36 9.44 -1.66 -1.46
N TRP A 37 8.22 -2.21 -1.45
CA TRP A 37 7.96 -3.62 -1.67
C TRP A 37 8.43 -4.08 -3.06
N ASN A 38 8.07 -3.35 -4.11
CA ASN A 38 8.44 -3.71 -5.47
C ASN A 38 9.96 -3.60 -5.70
N SER A 39 10.64 -2.68 -5.03
CA SER A 39 12.11 -2.55 -5.11
C SER A 39 12.88 -3.53 -4.21
N HIS A 40 12.20 -4.22 -3.29
CA HIS A 40 12.84 -5.08 -2.31
C HIS A 40 13.37 -6.36 -2.95
N ARG A 41 14.69 -6.54 -3.00
CA ARG A 41 15.29 -7.76 -3.56
C ARG A 41 15.08 -8.97 -2.63
N ILE A 42 14.27 -9.92 -3.06
CA ILE A 42 14.06 -11.21 -2.39
C ILE A 42 15.35 -12.03 -2.50
N ARG A 43 15.86 -12.45 -1.34
CA ARG A 43 17.08 -13.25 -1.24
C ARG A 43 16.81 -14.70 -1.66
N GLN A 44 17.71 -15.26 -2.48
CA GLN A 44 17.67 -16.68 -2.84
C GLN A 44 17.91 -17.57 -1.60
N GLN A 45 17.08 -18.59 -1.44
CA GLN A 45 17.22 -19.61 -0.39
C GLN A 45 17.65 -20.95 -1.01
N ARG A 46 18.63 -21.64 -0.41
CA ARG A 46 19.30 -22.81 -1.01
C ARG A 46 18.40 -24.05 -1.22
N HIS A 47 17.29 -24.14 -0.50
CA HIS A 47 16.40 -25.31 -0.51
C HIS A 47 14.95 -24.95 -0.84
N MET A 48 14.72 -23.77 -1.45
CA MET A 48 13.40 -23.41 -1.97
C MET A 48 13.50 -23.04 -3.43
N GLU A 49 12.65 -23.66 -4.24
CA GLU A 49 12.32 -23.21 -5.58
C GLU A 49 11.30 -22.06 -5.47
N ALA A 50 11.77 -20.93 -4.95
CA ALA A 50 10.99 -19.70 -4.89
C ALA A 50 11.67 -18.64 -5.76
N PRO A 51 10.90 -17.79 -6.46
CA PRO A 51 11.46 -16.74 -7.27
C PRO A 51 12.25 -15.75 -6.40
N ASN A 52 13.45 -15.44 -6.84
CA ASN A 52 14.43 -14.57 -6.19
C ASN A 52 14.67 -13.33 -7.08
N GLY A 53 15.26 -12.27 -6.52
CA GLY A 53 15.46 -11.02 -7.28
C GLY A 53 14.42 -9.95 -6.93
N ILE A 54 14.17 -9.01 -7.84
CA ILE A 54 13.32 -7.84 -7.57
C ILE A 54 11.86 -8.16 -7.95
N PRO A 55 10.88 -8.00 -7.05
CA PRO A 55 9.46 -8.29 -7.29
C PRO A 55 8.83 -7.54 -8.47
N THR A 56 9.46 -6.46 -8.95
CA THR A 56 9.10 -5.73 -10.16
C THR A 56 8.82 -6.65 -11.35
N GLU A 57 9.59 -7.72 -11.56
CA GLU A 57 9.35 -8.67 -12.65
C GLU A 57 8.06 -9.50 -12.43
N MET A 58 7.74 -9.87 -11.19
CA MET A 58 6.47 -10.56 -10.86
C MET A 58 5.25 -9.63 -11.03
N TYR A 59 5.41 -8.34 -10.73
CA TYR A 59 4.33 -7.35 -10.89
C TYR A 59 4.04 -7.04 -12.36
N TYR A 60 5.08 -6.83 -13.17
CA TYR A 60 4.91 -6.47 -14.59
C TYR A 60 4.75 -7.69 -15.52
N LEU A 61 5.21 -8.88 -15.11
CA LEU A 61 5.06 -10.13 -15.84
C LEU A 61 4.47 -11.25 -14.94
N PRO A 62 3.21 -11.12 -14.50
CA PRO A 62 2.57 -12.16 -13.70
C PRO A 62 2.49 -13.51 -14.45
N GLU A 63 2.38 -13.47 -15.78
CA GLU A 63 2.32 -14.67 -16.64
C GLU A 63 3.59 -15.52 -16.59
N ALA A 64 4.75 -14.93 -16.32
CA ALA A 64 6.02 -15.66 -16.24
C ALA A 64 6.18 -16.46 -14.94
N TYR A 65 5.37 -16.17 -13.92
CA TYR A 65 5.50 -16.75 -12.58
C TYR A 65 4.31 -17.63 -12.17
N GLY A 66 3.31 -17.79 -13.04
CA GLY A 66 2.15 -18.63 -12.80
C GLY A 66 1.17 -18.01 -11.80
N THR A 67 -0.06 -17.74 -12.25
CA THR A 67 -1.19 -17.35 -11.40
C THR A 67 -1.61 -18.46 -10.45
#